data_AF-A0A0F2L6E2-F1
#
_entry.id   AF-A0A0F2L6E2-F1
#
_cell.length_a   1.000
_cell.length_b   1.000
_cell.length_c   1.000
_cell.angle_alpha   90.00
_cell.angle_beta   90.00
_cell.angle_gamma   90.00
#
_symmetry.space_group_name_H-M   'P 1'
#
loop_
_entity.id
_entity.type
_entity.pdbx_description
1 polymer ?
#
loop_
_entity_poly.entity_id
_entity_poly.type
_entity_poly.pdbx_seq_one_letter_code
_entity_poly.pdbx_strand_id
1 'polypeptide(L)'
;MRVGTYAAYITVSVLWLFLELSLAEHVFATLFLSGIIINILSMVFVSYKPAYHKYLFMINIALLTYMGFTIPTQLAIIYSVVLMVSIVLYLVLIGAMDALSLAISMLLIYISYIIERIIIKSSAINSLTIIVNSIGVNGELFVTVLSWYLSLFIILIVLIITIYLLAGRIMT
;
A
#
# COMPACT_ATOMS: atom_id res chain seq x y z
N MET A 1 -20.55 1.09 -18.53
CA MET A 1 -19.43 0.89 -17.59
C MET A 1 -19.64 -0.46 -16.90
N ARG A 2 -18.64 -1.34 -16.79
CA ARG A 2 -18.85 -2.68 -16.22
C ARG A 2 -19.25 -2.55 -14.74
N VAL A 3 -20.38 -3.13 -14.33
CA VAL A 3 -20.83 -3.23 -12.93
C VAL A 3 -19.70 -3.69 -11.99
N GLY A 4 -18.74 -4.46 -12.52
CA GLY A 4 -17.54 -4.89 -11.82
C GLY A 4 -16.65 -3.77 -11.27
N THR A 5 -16.51 -2.60 -11.93
CA THR A 5 -15.62 -1.54 -11.42
C THR A 5 -16.20 -0.82 -10.21
N TYR A 6 -17.53 -0.69 -10.17
CA TYR A 6 -18.26 -0.22 -9.01
C TYR A 6 -18.11 -1.20 -7.83
N ALA A 7 -18.40 -2.48 -8.07
CA ALA A 7 -18.31 -3.50 -7.02
C ALA A 7 -16.88 -3.64 -6.48
N ALA A 8 -15.88 -3.54 -7.35
CA ALA A 8 -14.47 -3.52 -7.00
C ALA A 8 -14.14 -2.39 -6.01
N TYR A 9 -14.54 -1.17 -6.35
CA TYR A 9 -14.29 0.00 -5.52
C TYR A 9 -14.98 -0.13 -4.15
N ILE A 10 -16.26 -0.49 -4.13
CA ILE A 10 -17.01 -0.66 -2.86
C ILE A 10 -16.36 -1.73 -1.98
N THR A 11 -15.94 -2.87 -2.56
CA THR A 11 -15.30 -3.94 -1.80
C THR A 11 -14.03 -3.46 -1.11
N VAL A 12 -13.17 -2.73 -1.83
CA VAL A 12 -11.90 -2.24 -1.28
C VAL A 12 -12.12 -1.11 -0.28
N SER A 13 -13.05 -0.20 -0.55
CA SER A 13 -13.43 0.84 0.39
C SER A 13 -13.96 0.27 1.71
N VAL A 14 -14.71 -0.84 1.67
CA VAL A 14 -15.22 -1.50 2.89
C VAL A 14 -14.07 -2.12 3.69
N LEU A 15 -13.09 -2.74 3.03
CA LEU A 15 -11.87 -3.22 3.71
C LEU A 15 -11.13 -2.07 4.40
N TRP A 16 -11.02 -0.92 3.73
CA TRP A 16 -10.41 0.27 4.31
C TRP A 16 -11.21 0.84 5.47
N LEU A 17 -12.54 0.84 5.38
CA LEU A 17 -13.40 1.29 6.47
C LEU A 17 -13.20 0.43 7.73
N PHE A 18 -13.09 -0.89 7.57
CA PHE A 18 -12.77 -1.78 8.69
C PHE A 18 -11.39 -1.49 9.28
N LEU A 19 -10.39 -1.23 8.43
CA LEU A 19 -9.05 -0.85 8.86
C LEU A 19 -9.07 0.46 9.65
N GLU A 20 -9.72 1.50 9.12
CA GLU A 20 -9.87 2.81 9.77
C GLU A 20 -10.58 2.70 11.12
N LEU A 21 -11.69 1.95 11.18
CA LEU A 21 -12.42 1.73 12.43
C LEU A 21 -11.57 0.98 13.48
N SER A 22 -10.82 -0.03 13.05
CA SER A 22 -9.94 -0.80 13.95
C SER A 22 -8.79 0.05 14.51
N LEU A 23 -8.35 1.06 13.76
CA LEU A 23 -7.24 1.94 14.16
C LEU A 23 -7.71 3.17 14.94
N ALA A 24 -8.98 3.56 14.81
CA ALA A 24 -9.56 4.70 15.51
C ALA A 24 -9.49 4.57 17.05
N GLU A 25 -9.43 3.35 17.58
CA GLU A 25 -9.26 3.08 19.02
C GLU A 25 -7.85 3.42 19.53
N HIS A 26 -6.87 3.59 18.64
CA HIS A 26 -5.47 3.70 18.99
C HIS A 26 -4.86 5.09 18.75
N VAL A 27 -5.62 6.06 18.23
CA VAL A 27 -5.10 7.36 17.75
C VAL A 27 -6.13 8.49 17.98
N PHE A 28 -5.70 9.74 17.83
CA PHE A 28 -6.56 10.95 17.83
C PHE A 28 -7.83 10.76 16.97
N ALA A 29 -8.97 10.73 17.66
CA ALA A 29 -10.28 10.42 17.09
C ALA A 29 -10.68 11.32 15.90
N THR A 30 -10.29 12.61 15.90
CA THR A 30 -10.72 13.57 14.88
C THR A 30 -10.16 13.28 13.49
N LEU A 31 -8.91 12.80 13.41
CA LEU A 31 -8.24 12.54 12.14
C LEU A 31 -8.81 11.27 11.51
N PHE A 32 -8.98 10.21 12.29
CA PHE A 32 -9.63 8.97 11.84
C PHE A 32 -11.12 9.13 11.49
N LEU A 33 -11.85 9.98 12.23
CA LEU A 33 -13.24 10.30 11.90
C LEU A 33 -13.35 10.95 10.52
N SER A 34 -12.43 11.85 10.17
CA SER A 34 -12.41 12.46 8.84
C SER A 34 -12.10 11.43 7.73
N GLY A 35 -11.30 10.41 8.03
CA GLY A 35 -11.04 9.25 7.16
C GLY A 35 -12.28 8.47 6.84
N ILE A 36 -12.93 7.99 7.90
CA ILE A 36 -14.19 7.27 7.83
C ILE A 36 -15.23 8.07 7.03
N ILE A 37 -15.38 9.37 7.32
CA ILE A 37 -16.34 10.23 6.62
C ILE A 37 -16.00 10.35 5.13
N ILE A 38 -14.75 10.63 4.77
CA ILE A 38 -14.32 10.77 3.37
C ILE A 38 -14.48 9.45 2.61
N ASN A 39 -14.16 8.32 3.25
CA ASN A 39 -14.29 7.00 2.66
C ASN A 39 -15.77 6.67 2.39
N ILE A 40 -16.67 6.90 3.36
CA ILE A 40 -18.12 6.75 3.20
C ILE A 40 -18.66 7.67 2.10
N LEU A 41 -18.31 8.96 2.11
CA LEU A 41 -18.72 9.90 1.07
C LEU A 41 -18.26 9.43 -0.31
N SER A 42 -17.03 8.91 -0.41
CA SER A 42 -16.49 8.39 -1.65
C SER A 42 -17.25 7.17 -2.15
N MET A 43 -17.65 6.23 -1.27
CA MET A 43 -18.54 5.11 -1.64
C MET A 43 -19.89 5.62 -2.18
N VAL A 44 -20.47 6.62 -1.51
CA VAL A 44 -21.73 7.25 -1.93
C VAL A 44 -21.58 7.89 -3.31
N PHE A 45 -20.53 8.69 -3.53
CA PHE A 45 -20.27 9.33 -4.82
C PHE A 45 -20.02 8.32 -5.94
N VAL A 46 -19.27 7.25 -5.69
CA VAL A 46 -19.06 6.18 -6.68
C VAL A 46 -20.36 5.43 -6.99
N SER A 47 -21.25 5.26 -5.99
CA SER A 47 -22.57 4.67 -6.19
C SER A 47 -23.46 5.51 -7.12
N TYR A 48 -23.33 6.83 -7.07
CA TYR A 48 -24.05 7.74 -7.98
C TYR A 48 -23.38 7.89 -9.36
N LYS A 49 -22.06 7.98 -9.41
CA LYS A 49 -21.29 8.19 -10.63
C LYS A 49 -20.04 7.28 -10.65
N PRO A 50 -20.17 6.05 -11.19
CA PRO A 50 -19.07 5.07 -11.21
C PRO A 50 -17.80 5.55 -11.93
N ALA A 51 -17.93 6.52 -12.85
CA ALA A 51 -16.80 7.13 -13.56
C ALA A 51 -15.71 7.68 -12.62
N TYR A 52 -16.08 8.09 -11.40
CA TYR A 52 -15.14 8.70 -10.45
C TYR A 52 -14.32 7.72 -9.62
N HIS A 53 -14.55 6.40 -9.75
CA HIS A 53 -13.90 5.41 -8.89
C HIS A 53 -12.36 5.54 -8.88
N LYS A 54 -11.72 5.89 -10.01
CA LYS A 54 -10.25 6.02 -10.10
C LYS A 54 -9.72 7.19 -9.29
N TYR A 55 -10.40 8.33 -9.37
CA TYR A 55 -10.00 9.56 -8.70
C TYR A 55 -10.23 9.44 -7.19
N LEU A 56 -11.39 8.92 -6.80
CA LEU A 56 -11.73 8.69 -5.40
C LEU A 56 -10.88 7.59 -4.77
N PHE A 57 -10.40 6.63 -5.56
CA PHE A 57 -9.42 5.64 -5.11
C PHE A 57 -8.08 6.28 -4.77
N MET A 58 -7.57 7.16 -5.65
CA MET A 58 -6.32 7.90 -5.38
C MET A 58 -6.45 8.82 -4.16
N ILE A 59 -7.58 9.51 -4.02
CA ILE A 59 -7.85 10.38 -2.86
C ILE A 59 -7.85 9.57 -1.57
N ASN A 60 -8.57 8.44 -1.53
CA ASN A 60 -8.60 7.58 -0.34
C ASN A 60 -7.24 6.97 -0.03
N ILE A 61 -6.43 6.57 -1.02
CA ILE A 61 -5.07 6.10 -0.76
C ILE A 61 -4.21 7.20 -0.13
N ALA A 62 -4.27 8.43 -0.65
CA ALA A 62 -3.50 9.53 -0.10
C ALA A 62 -3.91 9.83 1.34
N LEU A 63 -5.22 9.81 1.61
CA LEU A 63 -5.80 10.02 2.93
C LEU A 63 -5.38 8.92 3.92
N LEU A 64 -5.51 7.66 3.52
CA LEU A 64 -5.05 6.51 4.28
C LEU A 64 -3.55 6.60 4.54
N THR A 65 -2.75 6.92 3.53
CA THR A 65 -1.29 7.07 3.70
C THR A 65 -0.97 8.15 4.75
N TYR A 66 -1.68 9.27 4.70
CA TYR A 66 -1.55 10.34 5.70
C TYR A 66 -1.96 9.88 7.11
N MET A 67 -3.10 9.17 7.24
CA MET A 67 -3.54 8.59 8.52
C MET A 67 -2.55 7.57 9.07
N GLY A 68 -1.92 6.79 8.19
CA GLY A 68 -0.86 5.87 8.54
C GLY A 68 0.24 6.55 9.36
N PHE A 69 0.63 7.78 9.03
CA PHE A 69 1.68 8.49 9.77
C PHE A 69 1.30 8.86 11.21
N THR A 70 0.04 8.67 11.60
CA THR A 70 -0.46 8.97 12.94
C THR A 70 -0.68 7.72 13.81
N ILE A 71 -0.56 6.51 13.25
CA ILE A 71 -0.80 5.26 14.00
C ILE A 71 0.36 4.91 14.93
N PRO A 72 0.14 4.09 15.97
CA PRO A 72 1.22 3.55 16.77
C PRO A 72 2.18 2.75 15.91
N THR A 73 3.48 2.89 16.18
CA THR A 73 4.54 2.28 15.37
C THR A 73 4.40 0.76 15.22
N GLN A 74 3.95 0.09 16.26
CA GLN A 74 3.68 -1.35 16.32
C GLN A 74 2.70 -1.84 15.23
N LEU A 75 1.83 -0.96 14.73
CA LEU A 75 0.82 -1.28 13.72
C LEU A 75 1.25 -0.90 12.29
N ALA A 76 2.38 -0.21 12.11
CA ALA A 76 2.84 0.29 10.81
C ALA A 76 3.02 -0.81 9.74
N ILE A 77 3.51 -1.97 10.15
CA ILE A 77 3.73 -3.10 9.24
C ILE A 77 2.39 -3.70 8.79
N ILE A 78 1.49 -3.97 9.73
CA ILE A 78 0.16 -4.52 9.42
C ILE A 78 -0.58 -3.55 8.49
N TYR A 79 -0.53 -2.26 8.81
CA TYR A 79 -1.13 -1.20 8.02
C TYR A 79 -0.64 -1.17 6.56
N SER A 80 0.68 -1.14 6.38
CA SER A 80 1.31 -1.09 5.06
C SER A 80 1.02 -2.34 4.21
N VAL A 81 1.00 -3.53 4.82
CA VAL A 81 0.63 -4.77 4.13
C VAL A 81 -0.82 -4.75 3.65
N VAL A 82 -1.76 -4.36 4.52
CA VAL A 82 -3.19 -4.26 4.15
C VAL A 82 -3.39 -3.25 3.02
N LEU A 83 -2.71 -2.10 3.08
CA LEU A 83 -2.77 -1.08 2.03
C LEU A 83 -2.27 -1.64 0.68
N MET A 84 -1.11 -2.30 0.65
CA MET A 84 -0.54 -2.88 -0.57
C MET A 84 -1.41 -3.98 -1.17
N VAL A 85 -1.90 -4.90 -0.35
CA VAL A 85 -2.81 -5.97 -0.79
C VAL A 85 -4.11 -5.39 -1.35
N SER A 86 -4.66 -4.36 -0.71
CA SER A 86 -5.87 -3.68 -1.18
C SER A 86 -5.70 -3.05 -2.56
N ILE A 87 -4.52 -2.48 -2.85
CA ILE A 87 -4.20 -1.92 -4.17
C ILE A 87 -4.18 -3.02 -5.23
N VAL A 88 -3.50 -4.13 -4.96
CA VAL A 88 -3.43 -5.25 -5.89
C VAL A 88 -4.81 -5.86 -6.13
N LEU A 89 -5.60 -6.07 -5.07
CA LEU A 89 -6.98 -6.54 -5.17
C LEU A 89 -7.83 -5.62 -6.03
N TYR A 90 -7.76 -4.30 -5.81
CA TYR A 90 -8.49 -3.33 -6.62
C TYR A 90 -8.14 -3.44 -8.10
N LEU A 91 -6.84 -3.51 -8.45
CA LEU A 91 -6.38 -3.62 -9.83
C LEU A 91 -6.88 -4.90 -10.52
N VAL A 92 -6.93 -6.02 -9.80
CA VAL A 92 -7.51 -7.27 -10.30
C VAL A 92 -9.02 -7.15 -10.50
N LEU A 93 -9.73 -6.59 -9.52
CA LEU A 93 -11.19 -6.48 -9.56
C LEU A 93 -11.70 -5.55 -10.67
N ILE A 94 -10.92 -4.52 -11.05
CA ILE A 94 -11.24 -3.67 -12.21
C ILE A 94 -10.79 -4.27 -13.55
N GLY A 95 -10.16 -5.45 -13.54
CA GLY A 95 -9.63 -6.13 -14.72
C GLY A 95 -8.40 -5.46 -15.33
N ALA A 96 -7.67 -4.65 -14.55
CA ALA A 96 -6.39 -4.07 -14.96
C ALA A 96 -5.23 -5.06 -14.77
N MET A 97 -5.43 -6.10 -13.96
CA MET A 97 -4.50 -7.21 -13.77
C MET A 97 -5.24 -8.54 -13.91
N ASP A 98 -4.58 -9.54 -14.48
CA ASP A 98 -5.07 -10.92 -14.55
C ASP A 98 -4.67 -11.72 -13.30
N ALA A 99 -5.23 -12.93 -13.16
CA ALA A 99 -5.00 -13.78 -12.00
C ALA A 99 -3.53 -14.26 -11.88
N LEU A 100 -2.82 -14.39 -13.01
CA LEU A 100 -1.39 -14.70 -13.01
C LEU A 100 -0.59 -13.53 -12.45
N SER A 101 -0.87 -12.30 -12.92
CA SER A 101 -0.24 -11.09 -12.38
C SER A 101 -0.56 -10.90 -10.89
N LEU A 102 -1.75 -11.27 -10.42
CA LEU A 102 -2.06 -11.29 -8.99
C LEU A 102 -1.09 -12.19 -8.22
N ALA A 103 -0.91 -13.44 -8.65
CA ALA A 103 -0.02 -14.38 -7.98
C ALA A 103 1.42 -13.87 -7.95
N ILE A 104 1.90 -13.30 -9.06
CA ILE A 104 3.22 -12.68 -9.16
C ILE A 104 3.32 -11.46 -8.23
N SER A 105 2.33 -10.58 -8.22
CA SER A 105 2.33 -9.40 -7.34
C SER A 105 2.29 -9.77 -5.86
N MET A 106 1.53 -10.79 -5.46
CA MET A 106 1.52 -11.28 -4.08
C MET A 106 2.87 -11.91 -3.70
N LEU A 107 3.51 -12.64 -4.62
CA LEU A 107 4.86 -13.15 -4.41
C LEU A 107 5.88 -12.01 -4.27
N LEU A 108 5.80 -10.98 -5.12
CA LEU A 108 6.66 -9.80 -5.04
C LEU A 108 6.46 -9.03 -3.72
N ILE A 109 5.21 -8.89 -3.26
CA ILE A 109 4.90 -8.29 -1.95
C ILE A 109 5.56 -9.10 -0.84
N TYR A 110 5.46 -10.43 -0.88
CA TYR A 110 6.07 -11.30 0.13
C TYR A 110 7.61 -11.23 0.13
N ILE A 111 8.25 -11.28 -1.04
CA ILE A 111 9.70 -11.14 -1.17
C ILE A 111 10.14 -9.75 -0.71
N SER A 112 9.39 -8.70 -1.08
CA SER A 112 9.65 -7.32 -0.68
C SER A 112 9.60 -7.16 0.84
N TYR A 113 8.65 -7.81 1.50
CA TYR A 113 8.59 -7.88 2.96
C TYR A 113 9.84 -8.53 3.56
N ILE A 114 10.31 -9.67 3.02
CA ILE A 114 11.53 -10.33 3.52
C ILE A 114 12.75 -9.40 3.40
N ILE A 115 12.92 -8.75 2.23
CA ILE A 115 14.04 -7.83 2.00
C ILE A 115 13.93 -6.61 2.92
N GLU A 116 12.73 -6.08 3.13
CA GLU A 116 12.50 -4.96 4.03
C GLU A 116 12.95 -5.27 5.46
N ARG A 117 12.65 -6.48 5.96
CA ARG A 117 13.10 -6.93 7.30
C ARG A 117 14.61 -7.03 7.45
N ILE A 118 15.35 -7.13 6.34
CA ILE A 118 16.80 -7.08 6.31
C ILE A 118 17.28 -5.63 6.27
N ILE A 119 16.68 -4.80 5.40
CA ILE A 119 17.02 -3.38 5.24
C ILE A 119 16.87 -2.62 6.55
N ILE A 120 15.76 -2.82 7.28
CA ILE A 120 15.48 -2.09 8.52
C ILE A 120 16.50 -2.37 9.63
N LYS A 121 17.22 -3.49 9.58
CA LYS A 121 18.29 -3.78 10.55
C LYS A 121 19.56 -2.95 10.30
N SER A 122 19.64 -2.21 9.19
CA SER A 122 20.78 -1.35 8.86
C SER A 122 20.88 -0.17 9.82
N SER A 123 22.10 0.15 10.24
CA SER A 123 22.39 1.33 11.08
C SER A 123 21.99 2.63 10.39
N ALA A 124 22.13 2.72 9.06
CA ALA A 124 21.74 3.91 8.29
C ALA A 124 20.23 4.16 8.36
N ILE A 125 19.44 3.08 8.33
CA ILE A 125 17.98 3.15 8.42
C ILE A 125 17.54 3.55 9.83
N ASN A 126 18.17 2.99 10.87
CA ASN A 126 17.90 3.41 12.25
C ASN A 126 18.20 4.90 12.48
N SER A 127 19.30 5.42 11.94
CA SER A 127 19.61 6.85 12.01
C SER A 127 18.56 7.70 11.30
N LEU A 128 18.04 7.24 10.16
CA LEU A 128 16.96 7.92 9.44
C LEU A 128 15.65 7.92 10.24
N THR A 129 15.30 6.80 10.88
CA THR A 129 14.12 6.71 11.77
C THR A 129 14.16 7.76 12.86
N ILE A 130 15.32 7.93 13.51
CA ILE A 130 15.51 8.92 14.59
C ILE A 130 15.31 10.35 14.07
N ILE A 131 15.88 10.67 12.91
CA ILE A 131 15.74 11.99 12.28
C ILE A 131 14.26 12.27 11.95
N VAL A 132 13.55 11.31 11.35
CA VAL A 132 12.15 11.51 10.97
C VAL A 132 11.24 11.64 12.20
N ASN A 133 11.47 10.81 13.22
CA ASN A 133 10.75 10.90 14.49
C ASN A 133 10.93 12.28 15.16
N SER A 134 12.09 12.93 14.99
CA SER A 134 12.34 14.26 15.55
C SER A 134 11.47 15.38 14.95
N ILE A 135 10.83 15.13 13.81
CA ILE A 135 9.92 16.06 13.12
C ILE A 135 8.45 15.79 13.52
N GLY A 136 8.20 14.83 14.41
CA GLY A 136 6.86 14.49 14.90
C GLY A 136 6.03 13.61 13.98
N VAL A 137 6.67 12.95 13.00
CA VAL A 137 6.07 11.97 12.08
C VAL A 137 6.40 10.56 12.55
N ASN A 138 5.52 9.59 12.31
CA ASN A 138 5.85 8.18 12.54
C ASN A 138 6.98 7.72 11.60
N GLY A 139 8.21 7.77 12.12
CA GLY A 139 9.43 7.41 11.41
C GLY A 139 9.53 5.92 11.10
N GLU A 140 8.90 5.04 11.89
CA GLU A 140 8.82 3.62 11.58
C GLU A 140 7.98 3.38 10.32
N LEU A 141 6.82 4.03 10.17
CA LEU A 141 6.04 3.92 8.93
C LEU A 141 6.80 4.53 7.75
N PHE A 142 7.43 5.69 7.93
CA PHE A 142 8.23 6.31 6.87
C PHE A 142 9.32 5.36 6.37
N VAL A 143 10.07 4.78 7.31
CA VAL A 143 11.14 3.83 7.00
C VAL A 143 10.61 2.54 6.42
N THR A 144 9.48 2.02 6.91
CA THR A 144 8.82 0.85 6.31
C THR A 144 8.45 1.16 4.87
N VAL A 145 7.73 2.24 4.58
CA VAL A 145 7.35 2.61 3.21
C VAL A 145 8.59 2.78 2.33
N LEU A 146 9.61 3.51 2.80
CA LEU A 146 10.87 3.68 2.07
C LEU A 146 11.57 2.34 1.80
N SER A 147 11.63 1.47 2.80
CA SER A 147 12.27 0.16 2.70
C SER A 147 11.52 -0.76 1.73
N TRP A 148 10.19 -0.67 1.68
CA TRP A 148 9.38 -1.35 0.67
C TRP A 148 9.71 -0.87 -0.76
N TYR A 149 9.86 0.44 -0.97
CA TYR A 149 10.30 0.97 -2.27
C TYR A 149 11.70 0.50 -2.64
N LEU A 150 12.64 0.52 -1.69
CA LEU A 150 14.00 0.00 -1.89
C LEU A 150 14.00 -1.50 -2.20
N SER A 151 13.18 -2.29 -1.50
CA SER A 151 13.02 -3.72 -1.77
C SER A 151 12.53 -3.98 -3.18
N LEU A 152 11.50 -3.28 -3.64
CA LEU A 152 10.99 -3.39 -5.02
C LEU A 152 12.04 -2.98 -6.05
N PHE A 153 12.83 -1.93 -5.76
CA PHE A 153 13.93 -1.49 -6.62
C PHE A 153 15.05 -2.54 -6.71
N ILE A 154 15.42 -3.17 -5.59
CA ILE A 154 16.41 -4.27 -5.56
C ILE A 154 15.88 -5.45 -6.39
N ILE A 155 14.63 -5.86 -6.21
CA ILE A 155 14.01 -6.94 -6.98
C ILE A 155 14.05 -6.63 -8.47
N LEU A 156 13.73 -5.39 -8.86
CA LEU A 156 13.79 -4.94 -10.24
C LEU A 156 15.20 -5.06 -10.84
N ILE A 157 16.23 -4.61 -10.11
CA ILE A 157 17.63 -4.76 -10.53
C ILE A 157 18.00 -6.23 -10.73
N VAL A 158 17.65 -7.09 -9.76
CA VAL A 158 17.95 -8.53 -9.84
C VAL A 158 17.26 -9.17 -11.05
N LEU A 159 16.01 -8.80 -11.32
CA LEU A 159 15.27 -9.24 -12.51
C LEU A 159 15.99 -8.82 -13.80
N ILE A 160 16.38 -7.56 -13.91
CA ILE A 160 17.09 -7.03 -15.10
C ILE A 160 18.41 -7.79 -15.31
N ILE A 161 19.21 -7.98 -14.26
CA ILE A 161 20.48 -8.71 -14.33
C ILE A 161 20.23 -10.16 -14.75
N THR A 162 19.23 -10.82 -14.17
CA THR A 162 18.90 -12.21 -14.48
C THR A 162 18.49 -12.38 -15.95
N ILE A 163 17.65 -11.47 -16.46
CA ILE A 163 17.25 -11.45 -17.87
C ILE A 163 18.48 -11.26 -18.77
N TYR A 164 19.37 -10.33 -18.43
CA TYR A 164 20.58 -10.08 -19.20
C TYR A 164 21.50 -11.31 -19.25
N LEU A 165 21.72 -11.97 -18.11
CA LEU A 165 22.55 -13.18 -18.02
C LEU A 165 21.94 -14.37 -18.79
N LEU A 166 20.61 -14.53 -18.75
CA LEU A 166 19.92 -15.57 -19.50
C LEU A 166 19.91 -15.30 -21.01
N ALA A 167 19.66 -14.05 -21.42
CA ALA A 167 19.69 -13.66 -22.83
C ALA A 167 21.09 -13.85 -23.43
N GLY A 168 22.14 -13.50 -22.68
CA GLY A 168 23.54 -13.73 -23.09
C GLY A 168 23.89 -15.21 -23.27
N ARG A 169 23.22 -16.13 -22.56
CA ARG A 169 23.37 -17.59 -22.71
C ARG A 169 22.59 -18.20 -23.88
N ILE A 170 21.53 -17.54 -24.35
CA ILE A 170 20.69 -18.05 -25.46
C ILE A 170 21.29 -17.65 -26.82
N MET A 171 22.09 -16.57 -26.85
CA MET A 171 22.76 -16.08 -28.07
C MET A 171 24.16 -16.67 -28.30
N THR A 172 24.68 -17.46 -27.37
CA THR A 172 25.94 -18.22 -27.48
C THR A 172 25.65 -19.70 -27.63
#